data_AF-A0A3M5X9H3-F1
#
_entry.id   AF-A0A3M5X9H3-F1
#
_cell.length_a   1.000
_cell.length_b   1.000
_cell.length_c   1.000
_cell.angle_alpha   90.00
_cell.angle_beta   90.00
_cell.angle_gamma   90.00
#
_symmetry.space_group_name_H-M   'P 1'
#
loop_
_entity.id
_entity.type
_entity.pdbx_description
1 polymer ?
#
loop_
_entity_poly.entity_id
_entity_poly.type
_entity_poly.pdbx_seq_one_letter_code
_entity_poly.pdbx_strand_id
1 'polypeptide(L)'
;MGERPRTGQIAAFFLRSCRPRVQGPMVQPRSGVPDLSRKQQLLKRHRRNKRLALLGGLLLLIAVGVLVAWWLAPVLAVCAWVAHEAWFADHLFYSPSDDYQYTFAADSEVPGVRLDGGTLLIDPAVQLNGDETLILALTVKSTWLGRFLDPVVELQGQGLNDQQAFERGVCGVRYLNLTGLGEPLAAGVLKLRGRCCRLAGTPRLWLFRQPDARKQRVMVIAPHADDAELAAFGLYSQAEEAWIITLTAGEIEAEHYRQMGMERAEAARMKGRLRAWDSIAVARWGGVPESQCVQLGYFCLQLPAMQAAPDTPIGSREADLTDTRLFRQFNTLPLPGDNGQPTWNNLLADLRALILKARPQVVVMPHPAIDPHPDHICAQAAVREALLGLEWQPEVVLGYANHLHDNDRWPMGDAYSGISLPPVFDATLPLVPYSLQLSVAAQRDKAMALGMMHDLLPRMPFKRRVRRALQRVLAGRHWPAEGENEFFRKAVRRHELFWCSRDL
;
A
#
# COMPACT_ATOMS: atom_id res chain seq x y z
N MET A 1 47.05 37.87 33.40
CA MET A 1 48.21 37.37 34.18
C MET A 1 47.86 35.95 34.60
N GLY A 2 48.37 34.89 33.95
CA GLY A 2 49.75 34.37 34.07
C GLY A 2 49.81 33.49 35.34
N GLU A 3 50.23 32.23 35.41
CA GLU A 3 51.03 31.32 34.57
C GLU A 3 50.77 29.85 35.01
N ARG A 4 51.18 28.90 34.14
CA ARG A 4 51.24 27.41 34.27
C ARG A 4 52.51 26.94 35.04
N PRO A 5 52.96 25.65 35.04
CA PRO A 5 52.33 24.30 35.11
C PRO A 5 53.07 23.33 36.12
N ARG A 6 52.66 22.04 36.22
CA ARG A 6 53.54 20.84 36.00
C ARG A 6 52.85 19.47 36.18
N THR A 7 53.09 18.64 35.16
CA THR A 7 53.17 17.17 34.98
C THR A 7 53.26 16.21 36.18
N GLY A 8 52.63 15.03 36.02
CA GLY A 8 52.93 13.77 36.73
C GLY A 8 52.76 12.53 35.83
N GLN A 9 53.77 11.66 35.81
CA GLN A 9 53.89 10.35 35.17
C GLN A 9 53.63 9.22 36.18
N ILE A 10 52.91 8.15 35.80
CA ILE A 10 52.84 6.78 36.41
C ILE A 10 52.23 5.86 35.32
N ALA A 11 52.49 4.56 35.09
CA ALA A 11 53.56 3.60 35.37
C ALA A 11 53.28 2.36 34.46
N ALA A 12 54.29 1.50 34.28
CA ALA A 12 54.17 0.20 33.62
C ALA A 12 54.13 -0.94 34.65
N PHE A 13 53.30 -1.97 34.42
CA PHE A 13 53.47 -3.30 35.00
C PHE A 13 52.92 -4.39 34.05
N PHE A 14 53.71 -5.45 33.90
CA PHE A 14 53.46 -6.67 33.14
C PHE A 14 52.58 -7.65 33.94
N LEU A 15 51.68 -8.39 33.28
CA LEU A 15 51.37 -9.80 33.59
C LEU A 15 50.59 -10.48 32.44
N ARG A 16 50.97 -11.73 32.17
CA ARG A 16 50.59 -12.58 31.03
C ARG A 16 49.24 -13.29 31.23
N SER A 17 48.55 -13.49 30.10
CA SER A 17 47.85 -14.72 29.65
C SER A 17 46.70 -15.31 30.49
N CYS A 18 45.47 -15.23 29.95
CA CYS A 18 44.64 -16.41 29.62
C CYS A 18 43.48 -15.99 28.70
N ARG A 19 43.40 -16.58 27.50
CA ARG A 19 42.27 -16.43 26.56
C ARG A 19 41.11 -17.33 26.97
N PRO A 20 39.86 -16.93 26.69
CA PRO A 20 38.89 -17.82 26.11
C PRO A 20 38.55 -17.42 24.68
N ARG A 21 38.55 -18.42 23.82
CA ARG A 21 38.13 -18.42 22.42
C ARG A 21 36.60 -18.24 22.41
N VAL A 22 36.10 -17.12 21.90
CA VAL A 22 34.71 -17.01 21.42
C VAL A 22 34.79 -16.69 19.93
N GLN A 23 34.80 -17.75 19.12
CA GLN A 23 34.47 -17.65 17.71
C GLN A 23 32.94 -17.58 17.60
N GLY A 24 32.39 -16.36 17.70
CA GLY A 24 31.06 -16.08 17.15
C GLY A 24 31.22 -15.78 15.66
N PRO A 25 30.39 -16.32 14.76
CA PRO A 25 30.48 -15.95 13.35
C PRO A 25 30.09 -14.48 13.22
N MET A 26 31.00 -13.67 12.64
CA MET A 26 30.68 -12.34 12.16
C MET A 26 29.58 -12.47 11.11
N VAL A 27 28.36 -12.13 11.50
CA VAL A 27 27.24 -11.96 10.57
C VAL A 27 27.54 -10.71 9.77
N GLN A 28 28.07 -10.91 8.56
CA GLN A 28 28.04 -9.88 7.52
C GLN A 28 26.59 -9.40 7.34
N PRO A 29 26.31 -8.09 7.27
CA PRO A 29 25.00 -7.61 6.88
C PRO A 29 24.81 -8.03 5.42
N ARG A 30 24.01 -9.07 5.20
CA ARG A 30 23.57 -9.43 3.85
C ARG A 30 22.69 -8.30 3.34
N SER A 31 23.23 -7.51 2.43
CA SER A 31 22.54 -6.54 1.58
C SER A 31 21.61 -7.25 0.60
N GLY A 32 20.56 -7.87 1.12
CA GLY A 32 19.46 -8.39 0.34
C GLY A 32 18.17 -8.13 1.11
N VAL A 33 17.32 -7.26 0.58
CA VAL A 33 15.99 -6.95 1.14
C VAL A 33 15.23 -8.28 1.36
N PRO A 34 15.04 -8.73 2.61
CA PRO A 34 14.47 -10.05 2.91
C PRO A 34 13.05 -10.23 2.32
N ASP A 35 12.32 -9.13 2.17
CA ASP A 35 10.90 -9.12 1.79
C ASP A 35 10.66 -9.31 0.28
N LEU A 36 11.60 -8.88 -0.58
CA LEU A 36 11.60 -9.24 -2.00
C LEU A 36 11.74 -10.76 -2.18
N SER A 37 12.51 -11.41 -1.30
CA SER A 37 12.67 -12.87 -1.31
C SER A 37 11.36 -13.59 -0.94
N ARG A 38 10.60 -13.07 0.05
CA ARG A 38 9.34 -13.69 0.49
C ARG A 38 8.25 -13.69 -0.59
N LYS A 39 7.96 -12.55 -1.23
CA LYS A 39 6.96 -12.48 -2.33
C LYS A 39 7.37 -13.37 -3.50
N GLN A 40 8.65 -13.37 -3.86
CA GLN A 40 9.18 -14.23 -4.93
C GLN A 40 9.06 -15.73 -4.59
N GLN A 41 9.31 -16.12 -3.34
CA GLN A 41 9.12 -17.48 -2.86
C GLN A 41 7.65 -17.90 -2.91
N LEU A 42 6.73 -17.05 -2.46
CA LEU A 42 5.28 -17.27 -2.53
C LEU A 42 4.83 -17.45 -3.99
N LEU A 43 5.27 -16.58 -4.89
CA LEU A 43 5.01 -16.69 -6.34
C LEU A 43 5.57 -17.98 -6.94
N LYS A 44 6.76 -18.42 -6.52
CA LYS A 44 7.38 -19.67 -7.00
C LYS A 44 6.57 -20.89 -6.53
N ARG A 45 6.17 -20.92 -5.26
CA ARG A 45 5.33 -21.99 -4.69
C ARG A 45 3.95 -22.03 -5.35
N HIS A 46 3.31 -20.86 -5.52
CA HIS A 46 2.02 -20.74 -6.18
C HIS A 46 2.08 -21.24 -7.63
N ARG A 47 3.08 -20.82 -8.42
CA ARG A 47 3.29 -21.29 -9.80
C ARG A 47 3.52 -22.80 -9.88
N ARG A 48 4.26 -23.38 -8.93
CA ARG A 48 4.49 -24.83 -8.88
C ARG A 48 3.19 -25.60 -8.64
N ASN A 49 2.42 -25.21 -7.63
CA ASN A 49 1.15 -25.87 -7.31
C ASN A 49 0.14 -25.71 -8.45
N LYS A 50 0.10 -24.54 -9.10
CA LYS A 50 -0.73 -24.28 -10.28
C LYS A 50 -0.36 -25.20 -11.45
N ARG A 51 0.93 -25.44 -11.71
CA ARG A 51 1.38 -26.38 -12.76
C ARG A 51 0.95 -27.81 -12.46
N LEU A 52 1.08 -28.27 -11.21
CA LEU A 52 0.64 -29.61 -10.82
C LEU A 52 -0.88 -29.78 -10.97
N ALA A 53 -1.67 -28.79 -10.56
CA ALA A 53 -3.11 -28.79 -10.75
C ALA A 53 -3.51 -28.81 -12.24
N LEU A 54 -2.82 -28.04 -13.08
CA LEU A 54 -3.04 -28.03 -14.53
C LEU A 54 -2.69 -29.38 -15.18
N LEU A 55 -1.60 -30.04 -14.76
CA LEU A 55 -1.25 -31.38 -15.23
C LEU A 55 -2.30 -32.42 -14.85
N GLY A 56 -2.76 -32.40 -13.59
CA GLY A 56 -3.85 -33.28 -13.14
C GLY A 56 -5.14 -33.04 -13.94
N GLY A 57 -5.51 -31.78 -14.17
CA GLY A 57 -6.65 -31.42 -14.99
C GLY A 57 -6.53 -31.89 -16.44
N LEU A 58 -5.34 -31.78 -17.05
CA LEU A 58 -5.09 -32.26 -18.41
C LEU A 58 -5.25 -33.78 -18.52
N LEU A 59 -4.68 -34.55 -17.57
CA LEU A 59 -4.82 -36.00 -17.55
C LEU A 59 -6.29 -36.43 -17.41
N LEU A 60 -7.07 -35.72 -16.57
CA LEU A 60 -8.50 -35.96 -16.44
C LEU A 60 -9.26 -35.67 -17.75
N LEU A 61 -8.94 -34.58 -18.44
CA LEU A 61 -9.56 -34.25 -19.73
C LEU A 61 -9.27 -35.32 -20.80
N ILE A 62 -8.03 -35.84 -20.84
CA ILE A 62 -7.66 -36.94 -21.73
C ILE A 62 -8.45 -38.21 -21.39
N ALA A 63 -8.50 -38.58 -20.10
CA ALA A 63 -9.25 -39.75 -19.65
C ALA A 63 -10.73 -39.66 -20.01
N VAL A 64 -11.38 -38.50 -19.82
CA VAL A 64 -12.78 -38.28 -20.23
C VAL A 64 -12.94 -38.35 -21.75
N GLY A 65 -12.00 -37.77 -22.50
CA GLY A 65 -12.01 -37.80 -23.96
C GLY A 65 -11.91 -39.22 -24.54
N VAL A 66 -11.13 -40.08 -23.89
CA VAL A 66 -10.93 -41.48 -24.32
C VAL A 66 -12.04 -42.41 -23.81
N LEU A 67 -12.42 -42.28 -22.54
CA LEU A 67 -13.30 -43.24 -21.87
C LEU A 67 -14.79 -42.92 -21.98
N VAL A 68 -15.15 -41.67 -22.28
CA VAL A 68 -16.56 -41.23 -22.32
C VAL A 68 -16.95 -40.75 -23.71
N ALA A 69 -16.40 -39.62 -24.15
CA ALA A 69 -16.58 -39.08 -25.49
C ALA A 69 -15.55 -37.99 -25.78
N TRP A 70 -14.97 -38.02 -26.99
CA TRP A 70 -13.91 -37.09 -27.38
C TRP A 70 -14.34 -35.60 -27.33
N TRP A 71 -15.60 -35.30 -27.66
CA TRP A 71 -16.12 -33.93 -27.69
C TRP A 71 -16.37 -33.34 -26.29
N LEU A 72 -16.41 -34.16 -25.24
CA LEU A 72 -16.53 -33.67 -23.86
C LEU A 72 -15.24 -32.98 -23.40
N ALA A 73 -14.07 -33.43 -23.87
CA ALA A 73 -12.80 -32.82 -23.50
C ALA A 73 -12.72 -31.31 -23.84
N PRO A 74 -13.00 -30.85 -25.07
CA PRO A 74 -12.98 -29.41 -25.37
C PRO A 74 -14.05 -28.62 -24.61
N VAL A 75 -15.26 -29.17 -24.42
CA VAL A 75 -16.32 -28.50 -23.65
C VAL A 75 -15.90 -28.32 -22.19
N LEU A 76 -15.39 -29.37 -21.55
CA LEU A 76 -14.91 -29.31 -20.17
C LEU A 76 -13.70 -28.39 -20.01
N ALA A 77 -12.81 -28.33 -21.01
CA ALA A 77 -11.69 -27.38 -21.01
C ALA A 77 -12.17 -25.92 -20.99
N VAL A 78 -13.19 -25.59 -21.81
CA VAL A 78 -13.80 -24.25 -21.81
C VAL A 78 -14.49 -23.95 -20.47
N CYS A 79 -15.28 -24.89 -19.94
CA CYS A 79 -15.93 -24.75 -18.63
C CYS A 79 -14.91 -24.55 -17.50
N ALA A 80 -13.83 -25.33 -17.48
CA ALA A 80 -12.75 -25.21 -16.51
C ALA A 80 -12.04 -23.85 -16.62
N TRP A 81 -11.81 -23.37 -17.84
CA TRP A 81 -11.24 -22.04 -18.06
C TRP A 81 -12.16 -20.92 -17.56
N VAL A 82 -13.46 -20.99 -17.87
CA VAL A 82 -14.46 -20.03 -17.36
C VAL A 82 -14.50 -20.03 -15.84
N ALA A 83 -14.52 -21.22 -15.22
CA ALA A 83 -14.50 -21.36 -13.77
C ALA A 83 -13.21 -20.79 -13.16
N HIS A 84 -12.06 -21.05 -13.78
CA HIS A 84 -10.79 -20.47 -13.35
C HIS A 84 -10.80 -18.94 -13.40
N GLU A 85 -11.24 -18.33 -14.50
CA GLU A 85 -11.29 -16.86 -14.63
C GLU A 85 -12.28 -16.22 -13.65
N ALA A 86 -13.39 -16.91 -13.34
CA ALA A 86 -14.40 -16.43 -12.39
C ALA A 86 -13.99 -16.55 -10.91
N TRP A 87 -13.32 -17.65 -10.52
CA TRP A 87 -13.07 -17.96 -9.10
C TRP A 87 -11.61 -18.08 -8.66
N PHE A 88 -10.67 -18.36 -9.56
CA PHE A 88 -9.30 -18.73 -9.20
C PHE A 88 -8.21 -17.85 -9.86
N ALA A 89 -8.63 -16.78 -10.54
CA ALA A 89 -7.71 -15.85 -11.19
C ALA A 89 -7.07 -14.83 -10.22
N ASP A 90 -7.61 -14.69 -9.01
CA ASP A 90 -7.07 -13.80 -7.99
C ASP A 90 -5.85 -14.46 -7.31
N HIS A 91 -4.82 -13.66 -7.04
CA HIS A 91 -3.66 -14.12 -6.29
C HIS A 91 -3.83 -13.80 -4.81
N LEU A 92 -4.24 -14.82 -4.04
CA LEU A 92 -4.12 -14.84 -2.58
C LEU A 92 -2.98 -15.78 -2.21
N PHE A 93 -1.97 -15.27 -1.52
CA PHE A 93 -0.78 -16.03 -1.14
C PHE A 93 -0.85 -16.62 0.28
N TYR A 94 -2.03 -16.57 0.91
CA TYR A 94 -2.34 -17.08 2.24
C TYR A 94 -3.65 -17.90 2.22
N SER A 95 -3.92 -18.65 3.30
CA SER A 95 -5.18 -19.37 3.42
C SER A 95 -6.28 -18.43 3.93
N PRO A 96 -7.48 -18.41 3.32
CA PRO A 96 -8.63 -17.70 3.88
C PRO A 96 -9.02 -18.13 5.30
N SER A 97 -8.55 -19.28 5.77
CA SER A 97 -8.75 -19.75 7.15
C SER A 97 -7.71 -19.24 8.15
N ASP A 98 -6.64 -18.59 7.68
CA ASP A 98 -5.63 -18.03 8.57
C ASP A 98 -6.20 -16.79 9.27
N ASP A 99 -5.90 -16.64 10.56
CA ASP A 99 -6.25 -15.46 11.34
C ASP A 99 -5.31 -14.29 11.01
N TYR A 100 -5.87 -13.08 10.92
CA TYR A 100 -5.03 -11.88 10.88
C TYR A 100 -4.50 -11.60 12.29
N GLN A 101 -3.21 -11.33 12.40
CA GLN A 101 -2.48 -11.24 13.65
C GLN A 101 -2.04 -9.80 13.93
N TYR A 102 -2.99 -8.91 14.21
CA TYR A 102 -2.68 -7.57 14.69
C TYR A 102 -2.48 -7.56 16.20
N THR A 103 -1.39 -6.94 16.63
CA THR A 103 -1.09 -6.69 18.05
C THR A 103 -1.20 -5.20 18.32
N PHE A 104 -2.38 -4.74 18.71
CA PHE A 104 -2.59 -3.36 19.13
C PHE A 104 -2.34 -3.19 20.63
N ALA A 105 -2.05 -1.96 21.04
CA ALA A 105 -1.79 -1.64 22.44
C ALA A 105 -3.06 -1.86 23.28
N ALA A 106 -2.88 -2.48 24.46
CA ALA A 106 -3.98 -2.89 25.33
C ALA A 106 -4.75 -1.71 25.94
N ASP A 107 -4.09 -0.56 26.09
CA ASP A 107 -4.69 0.69 26.53
C ASP A 107 -5.69 1.28 25.52
N SER A 108 -5.57 0.89 24.26
CA SER A 108 -6.46 1.29 23.17
C SER A 108 -7.66 0.34 23.02
N GLU A 109 -7.69 -0.79 23.72
CA GLU A 109 -8.79 -1.75 23.68
C GLU A 109 -9.98 -1.25 24.51
N VAL A 110 -11.16 -1.28 23.90
CA VAL A 110 -12.41 -0.87 24.54
C VAL A 110 -13.01 -2.07 25.28
N PRO A 111 -13.20 -2.02 26.61
CA PRO A 111 -13.82 -3.11 27.36
C PRO A 111 -15.32 -3.20 27.10
N GLY A 112 -15.93 -4.35 27.43
CA GLY A 112 -17.39 -4.47 27.46
C GLY A 112 -18.08 -4.53 26.10
N VAL A 113 -17.31 -4.77 25.03
CA VAL A 113 -17.84 -4.86 23.67
C VAL A 113 -18.54 -6.21 23.48
N ARG A 114 -19.80 -6.18 23.03
CA ARG A 114 -20.57 -7.39 22.74
C ARG A 114 -21.40 -7.23 21.47
N LEU A 115 -21.67 -8.34 20.79
CA LEU A 115 -22.54 -8.39 19.62
C LEU A 115 -23.83 -9.15 19.99
N ASP A 116 -24.95 -8.44 20.07
CA ASP A 116 -26.24 -8.96 20.52
C ASP A 116 -27.29 -8.84 19.43
N GLY A 117 -27.78 -9.98 18.93
CA GLY A 117 -28.72 -10.01 17.80
C GLY A 117 -28.20 -9.29 16.55
N GLY A 118 -26.88 -9.19 16.39
CA GLY A 118 -26.23 -8.42 15.32
C GLY A 118 -26.03 -6.92 15.64
N THR A 119 -26.44 -6.43 16.80
CA THR A 119 -26.18 -5.05 17.25
C THR A 119 -24.91 -5.00 18.08
N LEU A 120 -23.97 -4.12 17.71
CA LEU A 120 -22.73 -3.93 18.45
C LEU A 120 -22.97 -2.94 19.59
N LEU A 121 -22.64 -3.37 20.81
CA LEU A 121 -22.88 -2.63 22.05
C LEU A 121 -21.59 -2.51 22.84
N ILE A 122 -21.45 -1.42 23.60
CA ILE A 122 -20.32 -1.16 24.49
C ILE A 122 -20.90 -0.86 25.88
N ASP A 123 -20.49 -1.63 26.89
CA ASP A 123 -20.96 -1.48 28.28
C ASP A 123 -19.80 -1.60 29.28
N PRO A 124 -19.41 -0.53 30.02
CA PRO A 124 -20.06 0.78 30.07
C PRO A 124 -19.85 1.60 28.78
N ALA A 125 -20.78 2.50 28.49
CA ALA A 125 -20.71 3.37 27.31
C ALA A 125 -19.40 4.18 27.28
N VAL A 126 -18.82 4.30 26.09
CA VAL A 126 -17.58 5.06 25.86
C VAL A 126 -17.90 6.33 25.07
N GLN A 127 -17.27 7.43 25.47
CA GLN A 127 -17.37 8.69 24.75
C GLN A 127 -16.54 8.66 23.46
N LEU A 128 -17.22 8.89 22.34
CA LEU A 128 -16.64 8.97 21.00
C LEU A 128 -16.85 10.39 20.45
N ASN A 129 -15.81 10.97 19.87
CA ASN A 129 -15.78 12.31 19.31
C ASN A 129 -16.09 12.31 17.80
N GLY A 130 -15.99 11.15 17.14
CA GLY A 130 -16.34 10.95 15.73
C GLY A 130 -15.14 11.05 14.77
N ASP A 131 -13.98 11.49 15.24
CA ASP A 131 -12.72 11.57 14.50
C ASP A 131 -11.75 10.42 14.82
N GLU A 132 -12.14 9.51 15.73
CA GLU A 132 -11.29 8.39 16.10
C GLU A 132 -11.17 7.34 15.01
N THR A 133 -10.02 6.66 14.99
CA THR A 133 -9.89 5.40 14.26
C THR A 133 -10.48 4.27 15.10
N LEU A 134 -11.48 3.56 14.58
CA LEU A 134 -12.17 2.47 15.27
C LEU A 134 -11.98 1.17 14.52
N ILE A 135 -11.37 0.17 15.15
CA ILE A 135 -11.10 -1.13 14.53
C ILE A 135 -11.75 -2.26 15.34
N LEU A 136 -12.59 -3.07 14.70
CA LEU A 136 -13.29 -4.19 15.33
C LEU A 136 -12.74 -5.52 14.82
N ALA A 137 -12.17 -6.34 15.70
CA ALA A 137 -11.87 -7.74 15.41
C ALA A 137 -13.05 -8.64 15.73
N LEU A 138 -13.34 -9.56 14.80
CA LEU A 138 -14.24 -10.70 15.04
C LEU A 138 -13.93 -11.85 14.07
N THR A 139 -14.44 -13.04 14.38
CA THR A 139 -14.33 -14.17 13.46
C THR A 139 -15.38 -14.05 12.36
N VAL A 140 -14.93 -14.03 11.10
CA VAL A 140 -15.79 -14.06 9.92
C VAL A 140 -15.72 -15.46 9.31
N LYS A 141 -16.87 -16.14 9.22
CA LYS A 141 -16.98 -17.50 8.65
C LYS A 141 -17.84 -17.49 7.41
N SER A 142 -17.25 -17.81 6.28
CA SER A 142 -17.93 -17.97 5.00
C SER A 142 -19.02 -19.04 5.11
N THR A 143 -20.16 -18.74 4.50
CA THR A 143 -21.16 -19.76 4.17
C THR A 143 -20.71 -20.55 2.94
N TRP A 144 -21.49 -21.55 2.52
CA TRP A 144 -21.29 -22.23 1.22
C TRP A 144 -21.27 -21.23 0.05
N LEU A 145 -22.21 -20.27 0.03
CA LEU A 145 -22.27 -19.24 -1.01
C LEU A 145 -21.03 -18.33 -1.02
N GLY A 146 -20.45 -18.09 0.16
CA GLY A 146 -19.23 -17.28 0.31
C GLY A 146 -17.96 -17.90 -0.29
N ARG A 147 -18.06 -19.11 -0.84
CA ARG A 147 -17.00 -19.73 -1.67
C ARG A 147 -17.08 -19.29 -3.13
N PHE A 148 -18.23 -18.79 -3.59
CA PHE A 148 -18.48 -18.38 -4.98
C PHE A 148 -18.70 -16.88 -5.11
N LEU A 149 -19.37 -16.27 -4.13
CA LEU A 149 -19.57 -14.83 -3.99
C LEU A 149 -18.65 -14.31 -2.88
N ASP A 150 -18.16 -13.08 -3.03
CA ASP A 150 -17.30 -12.49 -2.01
C ASP A 150 -18.11 -12.30 -0.70
N PRO A 151 -17.66 -12.84 0.44
CA PRO A 151 -18.28 -12.58 1.73
C PRO A 151 -18.26 -11.10 2.08
N VAL A 152 -19.35 -10.57 2.65
CA VAL A 152 -19.48 -9.15 3.00
C VAL A 152 -20.04 -9.01 4.41
N VAL A 153 -19.51 -8.07 5.18
CA VAL A 153 -20.14 -7.57 6.40
C VAL A 153 -20.71 -6.19 6.13
N GLU A 154 -22.04 -6.08 6.26
CA GLU A 154 -22.79 -4.85 6.15
C GLU A 154 -22.85 -4.17 7.52
N LEU A 155 -22.60 -2.87 7.55
CA LEU A 155 -22.57 -2.01 8.74
C LEU A 155 -23.64 -0.94 8.58
N GLN A 156 -24.62 -0.88 9.49
CA GLN A 156 -25.78 0.00 9.35
C GLN A 156 -26.16 0.67 10.67
N GLY A 157 -26.37 1.97 10.69
CA GLY A 157 -26.84 2.70 11.87
C GLY A 157 -27.12 4.17 11.58
N GLN A 158 -28.24 4.70 12.10
CA GLN A 158 -28.63 6.12 11.97
C GLN A 158 -28.56 6.68 10.53
N GLY A 159 -28.96 5.88 9.52
CA GLY A 159 -28.92 6.27 8.12
C GLY A 159 -27.53 6.18 7.46
N LEU A 160 -26.47 5.92 8.25
CA LEU A 160 -25.15 5.58 7.74
C LEU A 160 -25.10 4.10 7.37
N ASN A 161 -24.59 3.81 6.17
CA ASN A 161 -24.40 2.46 5.68
C ASN A 161 -22.96 2.31 5.16
N ASP A 162 -22.30 1.21 5.53
CA ASP A 162 -21.03 0.78 4.97
C ASP A 162 -21.05 -0.73 4.69
N GLN A 163 -20.10 -1.20 3.89
CA GLN A 163 -19.89 -2.62 3.65
C GLN A 163 -18.41 -2.91 3.49
N GLN A 164 -17.96 -4.04 4.05
CA GLN A 164 -16.58 -4.50 3.91
C GLN A 164 -16.58 -5.94 3.45
N ALA A 165 -15.97 -6.19 2.30
CA ALA A 165 -15.87 -7.52 1.71
C ALA A 165 -14.61 -8.24 2.17
N PHE A 166 -14.60 -9.55 2.06
CA PHE A 166 -13.49 -10.43 2.44
C PHE A 166 -13.21 -11.44 1.33
N GLU A 167 -12.09 -12.14 1.44
CA GLU A 167 -11.76 -13.24 0.54
C GLU A 167 -12.78 -14.39 0.59
N ARG A 168 -12.93 -15.07 -0.54
CA ARG A 168 -13.83 -16.23 -0.65
C ARG A 168 -13.37 -17.34 0.27
N GLY A 169 -14.32 -17.97 0.95
CA GLY A 169 -14.04 -19.03 1.91
C GLY A 169 -13.40 -18.55 3.22
N VAL A 170 -13.41 -17.24 3.51
CA VAL A 170 -12.91 -16.67 4.79
C VAL A 170 -13.38 -17.49 5.99
N CYS A 171 -12.47 -17.84 6.90
CA CYS A 171 -12.80 -18.59 8.10
C CYS A 171 -11.78 -18.30 9.21
N GLY A 172 -11.74 -17.06 9.68
CA GLY A 172 -10.78 -16.62 10.70
C GLY A 172 -11.08 -15.21 11.22
N VAL A 173 -10.21 -14.70 12.08
CA VAL A 173 -10.28 -13.36 12.66
C VAL A 173 -9.97 -12.31 11.61
N ARG A 174 -10.88 -11.34 11.45
CA ARG A 174 -10.74 -10.18 10.55
C ARG A 174 -10.99 -8.90 11.33
N TYR A 175 -10.42 -7.81 10.83
CA TYR A 175 -10.44 -6.49 11.46
C TYR A 175 -11.21 -5.52 10.57
N LEU A 176 -12.43 -5.19 10.98
CA LEU A 176 -13.31 -4.25 10.31
C LEU A 176 -12.96 -2.84 10.74
N ASN A 177 -13.01 -1.92 9.79
CA ASN A 177 -12.83 -0.49 10.04
C ASN A 177 -14.18 0.17 10.32
N LEU A 178 -14.43 0.59 11.55
CA LEU A 178 -15.66 1.28 11.95
C LEU A 178 -15.49 2.81 11.98
N THR A 179 -14.36 3.36 11.50
CA THR A 179 -14.13 4.80 11.47
C THR A 179 -15.26 5.52 10.73
N GLY A 180 -15.80 6.58 11.32
CA GLY A 180 -16.98 7.28 10.81
C GLY A 180 -18.32 6.61 11.14
N LEU A 181 -18.34 5.59 11.99
CA LEU A 181 -19.55 4.97 12.57
C LEU A 181 -19.56 5.07 14.11
N GLY A 182 -18.82 6.02 14.67
CA GLY A 182 -18.76 6.24 16.12
C GLY A 182 -20.11 6.63 16.72
N GLU A 183 -20.85 7.55 16.10
CA GLU A 183 -22.16 7.99 16.60
C GLU A 183 -23.19 6.85 16.74
N PRO A 184 -23.46 6.02 15.70
CA PRO A 184 -24.38 4.89 15.85
C PRO A 184 -23.85 3.80 16.80
N LEU A 185 -22.53 3.68 16.96
CA LEU A 185 -21.93 2.76 17.94
C LEU A 185 -22.15 3.24 19.37
N ALA A 186 -21.88 4.51 19.67
CA ALA A 186 -22.11 5.12 20.98
C ALA A 186 -23.60 5.09 21.37
N ALA A 187 -24.50 5.26 20.40
CA ALA A 187 -25.94 5.16 20.60
C ALA A 187 -26.45 3.72 20.75
N GLY A 188 -25.61 2.69 20.58
CA GLY A 188 -26.00 1.28 20.70
C GLY A 188 -26.94 0.81 19.58
N VAL A 189 -26.86 1.40 18.40
CA VAL A 189 -27.74 1.12 17.25
C VAL A 189 -26.99 0.65 16.01
N LEU A 190 -25.66 0.51 16.07
CA LEU A 190 -24.85 -0.01 14.97
C LEU A 190 -25.08 -1.51 14.78
N LYS A 191 -25.64 -1.89 13.64
CA LYS A 191 -25.92 -3.28 13.25
C LYS A 191 -24.86 -3.81 12.30
N LEU A 192 -24.43 -5.03 12.55
CA LEU A 192 -23.51 -5.82 11.75
C LEU A 192 -24.26 -7.04 11.18
N ARG A 193 -24.23 -7.18 9.87
CA ARG A 193 -24.88 -8.30 9.17
C ARG A 193 -23.92 -8.96 8.19
N GLY A 194 -23.80 -10.29 8.29
CA GLY A 194 -23.07 -11.08 7.29
C GLY A 194 -23.92 -11.37 6.05
N ARG A 195 -23.37 -11.12 4.87
CA ARG A 195 -23.87 -11.56 3.56
C ARG A 195 -22.88 -12.56 2.97
N CYS A 196 -23.35 -13.76 2.70
CA CYS A 196 -22.50 -14.91 2.34
C CYS A 196 -21.46 -15.32 3.41
N CYS A 197 -21.50 -14.71 4.61
CA CYS A 197 -20.76 -15.13 5.81
C CYS A 197 -21.63 -15.03 7.07
N ARG A 198 -21.11 -15.56 8.17
CA ARG A 198 -21.60 -15.44 9.53
C ARG A 198 -20.53 -14.79 10.39
N LEU A 199 -20.97 -14.03 11.38
CA LEU A 199 -20.10 -13.42 12.39
C LEU A 199 -20.11 -14.31 13.63
N ALA A 200 -18.93 -14.57 14.21
CA ALA A 200 -18.77 -15.45 15.35
C ALA A 200 -17.66 -14.97 16.29
N GLY A 201 -17.64 -15.54 17.49
CA GLY A 201 -16.68 -15.21 18.54
C GLY A 201 -17.01 -13.92 19.29
N THR A 202 -16.22 -13.61 20.30
CA THR A 202 -16.34 -12.38 21.08
C THR A 202 -15.70 -11.23 20.30
N PRO A 203 -16.43 -10.14 20.02
CA PRO A 203 -15.85 -8.98 19.35
C PRO A 203 -14.84 -8.28 20.26
N ARG A 204 -13.79 -7.72 19.66
CA ARG A 204 -12.82 -6.84 20.33
C ARG A 204 -12.71 -5.54 19.54
N LEU A 205 -12.81 -4.40 20.22
CA LEU A 205 -12.78 -3.09 19.58
C LEU A 205 -11.56 -2.32 20.09
N TRP A 206 -10.86 -1.66 19.17
CA TRP A 206 -9.82 -0.70 19.51
C TRP A 206 -10.22 0.69 19.04
N LEU A 207 -9.88 1.67 19.87
CA LEU A 207 -10.13 3.08 19.65
C LEU A 207 -8.79 3.82 19.70
N PHE A 208 -8.46 4.50 18.62
CA PHE A 208 -7.25 5.30 18.52
C PHE A 208 -7.61 6.78 18.40
N ARG A 209 -7.17 7.58 19.37
CA ARG A 209 -7.26 9.05 19.35
C ARG A 209 -5.94 9.62 18.85
N GLN A 210 -5.96 10.13 17.64
CA GLN A 210 -4.78 10.68 16.98
C GLN A 210 -5.09 12.09 16.48
N PRO A 211 -4.10 13.00 16.45
CA PRO A 211 -4.29 14.33 15.87
C PRO A 211 -4.83 14.24 14.43
N ASP A 212 -5.69 15.19 14.08
CA ASP A 212 -6.21 15.29 12.72
C ASP A 212 -5.12 15.83 11.79
N ALA A 213 -4.54 14.96 10.97
CA ALA A 213 -3.47 15.31 10.05
C ALA A 213 -3.89 16.33 8.99
N ARG A 214 -5.21 16.52 8.78
CA ARG A 214 -5.74 17.58 7.93
C ARG A 214 -5.49 18.99 8.50
N LYS A 215 -5.26 19.11 9.80
CA LYS A 215 -4.98 20.39 10.48
C LYS A 215 -3.48 20.61 10.69
N GLN A 216 -2.66 20.00 9.86
CA GLN A 216 -1.20 20.02 9.96
C GLN A 216 -0.58 20.21 8.58
N ARG A 217 0.69 20.62 8.55
CA ARG A 217 1.48 20.62 7.31
C ARG A 217 1.88 19.21 6.95
N VAL A 218 1.39 18.71 5.81
CA VAL A 218 1.59 17.36 5.32
C VAL A 218 2.60 17.36 4.18
N MET A 219 3.53 16.40 4.18
CA MET A 219 4.35 16.07 3.01
C MET A 219 4.10 14.63 2.59
N VAL A 220 3.60 14.42 1.37
CA VAL A 220 3.43 13.11 0.76
C VAL A 220 4.65 12.77 -0.09
N ILE A 221 5.27 11.63 0.22
CA ILE A 221 6.38 11.05 -0.52
C ILE A 221 5.81 9.97 -1.44
N ALA A 222 5.89 10.22 -2.75
CA ALA A 222 5.38 9.37 -3.81
C ALA A 222 6.56 8.75 -4.60
N PRO A 223 6.86 7.46 -4.46
CA PRO A 223 7.89 6.81 -5.27
C PRO A 223 7.66 6.99 -6.78
N HIS A 224 6.41 6.85 -7.24
CA HIS A 224 5.99 7.08 -8.63
C HIS A 224 4.81 8.06 -8.72
N ALA A 225 4.60 8.61 -9.92
CA ALA A 225 3.50 9.54 -10.18
C ALA A 225 2.16 8.80 -10.25
N ASP A 226 1.32 8.97 -9.23
CA ASP A 226 0.00 8.35 -8.94
C ASP A 226 -0.08 7.84 -7.50
N ASP A 227 1.07 7.55 -6.86
CA ASP A 227 1.09 7.01 -5.51
C ASP A 227 0.42 7.92 -4.48
N ALA A 228 0.59 9.24 -4.62
CA ALA A 228 -0.06 10.22 -3.75
C ALA A 228 -1.58 10.19 -3.91
N GLU A 229 -2.07 10.15 -5.15
CA GLU A 229 -3.50 10.09 -5.47
C GLU A 229 -4.10 8.75 -5.02
N LEU A 230 -3.37 7.65 -5.13
CA LEU A 230 -3.82 6.33 -4.68
C LEU A 230 -3.95 6.30 -3.15
N ALA A 231 -2.91 6.72 -2.43
CA ALA A 231 -2.81 6.56 -0.99
C ALA A 231 -3.54 7.65 -0.20
N ALA A 232 -3.38 8.92 -0.61
CA ALA A 232 -3.56 10.06 0.27
C ALA A 232 -4.28 11.26 -0.35
N PHE A 233 -4.97 11.10 -1.48
CA PHE A 233 -5.76 12.18 -2.11
C PHE A 233 -6.66 12.90 -1.12
N GLY A 234 -7.44 12.14 -0.36
CA GLY A 234 -8.37 12.68 0.61
C GLY A 234 -7.68 13.43 1.73
N LEU A 235 -6.54 12.93 2.21
CA LEU A 235 -5.72 13.61 3.22
C LEU A 235 -5.13 14.91 2.67
N TYR A 236 -4.38 14.86 1.57
CA TYR A 236 -3.67 16.05 1.08
C TYR A 236 -4.63 17.13 0.59
N SER A 237 -5.80 16.76 0.03
CA SER A 237 -6.78 17.73 -0.46
C SER A 237 -7.54 18.47 0.64
N GLN A 238 -7.44 18.00 1.88
CA GLN A 238 -8.08 18.60 3.05
C GLN A 238 -7.05 19.15 4.05
N ALA A 239 -5.75 18.99 3.78
CA ALA A 239 -4.70 19.46 4.66
C ALA A 239 -4.58 20.99 4.66
N GLU A 240 -4.19 21.57 5.79
CA GLU A 240 -3.93 23.00 5.91
C GLU A 240 -2.84 23.45 4.93
N GLU A 241 -1.81 22.61 4.76
CA GLU A 241 -0.79 22.74 3.71
C GLU A 241 -0.32 21.35 3.30
N ALA A 242 -0.14 21.13 2.00
CA ALA A 242 0.31 19.85 1.46
C ALA A 242 1.48 20.05 0.49
N TRP A 243 2.50 19.21 0.64
CA TRP A 243 3.59 19.06 -0.33
C TRP A 243 3.57 17.66 -0.90
N ILE A 244 3.80 17.52 -2.20
CA ILE A 244 3.89 16.20 -2.86
C ILE A 244 5.25 16.09 -3.53
N ILE A 245 6.07 15.17 -3.05
CA ILE A 245 7.40 14.92 -3.58
C ILE A 245 7.38 13.58 -4.30
N THR A 246 7.47 13.61 -5.63
CA THR A 246 7.56 12.41 -6.47
C THR A 246 9.01 12.09 -6.77
N LEU A 247 9.46 10.88 -6.47
CA LEU A 247 10.88 10.53 -6.48
C LEU A 247 11.36 10.10 -7.86
N THR A 248 10.59 9.24 -8.52
CA THR A 248 10.97 8.67 -9.81
C THR A 248 10.03 9.08 -10.94
N ALA A 249 10.55 9.04 -12.16
CA ALA A 249 9.81 9.37 -13.37
C ALA A 249 8.79 8.29 -13.77
N GLY A 250 8.88 7.06 -13.25
CA GLY A 250 7.98 5.96 -13.60
C GLY A 250 8.01 5.59 -15.10
N GLU A 251 9.18 5.71 -15.74
CA GLU A 251 9.33 5.76 -17.19
C GLU A 251 9.40 4.39 -17.89
N ILE A 252 9.45 3.30 -17.12
CA ILE A 252 9.56 1.92 -17.61
C ILE A 252 8.19 1.34 -18.03
N GLU A 253 8.17 0.23 -18.76
CA GLU A 253 6.95 -0.47 -19.18
C GLU A 253 6.04 0.42 -20.06
N ALA A 254 6.63 1.09 -21.05
CA ALA A 254 5.97 2.05 -21.93
C ALA A 254 5.29 1.43 -23.18
N GLU A 255 4.81 0.19 -23.08
CA GLU A 255 4.27 -0.57 -24.23
C GLU A 255 3.09 0.14 -24.90
N HIS A 256 2.27 0.86 -24.15
CA HIS A 256 1.16 1.65 -24.69
C HIS A 256 1.64 2.69 -25.72
N TYR A 257 2.75 3.38 -25.43
CA TYR A 257 3.34 4.38 -26.31
C TYR A 257 4.07 3.74 -27.49
N ARG A 258 4.66 2.55 -27.30
CA ARG A 258 5.22 1.76 -28.41
C ARG A 258 4.17 1.36 -29.45
N GLN A 259 2.94 1.08 -29.01
CA GLN A 259 1.81 0.81 -29.91
C GLN A 259 1.43 2.03 -30.76
N MET A 260 1.89 3.23 -30.41
CA MET A 260 1.74 4.45 -31.21
C MET A 260 2.85 4.62 -32.27
N GLY A 261 3.77 3.67 -32.38
CA GLY A 261 4.88 3.69 -33.34
C GLY A 261 6.19 4.27 -32.80
N MET A 262 6.28 4.58 -31.51
CA MET A 262 7.51 5.08 -30.87
C MET A 262 8.52 3.95 -30.64
N GLU A 263 9.80 4.28 -30.80
CA GLU A 263 10.89 3.38 -30.40
C GLU A 263 10.94 3.22 -28.87
N ARG A 264 11.57 2.14 -28.39
CA ARG A 264 11.55 1.79 -26.95
C ARG A 264 11.99 2.95 -26.04
N ALA A 265 13.14 3.57 -26.34
CA ALA A 265 13.66 4.67 -25.52
C ALA A 265 12.80 5.93 -25.62
N GLU A 266 12.27 6.22 -26.80
CA GLU A 266 11.36 7.34 -27.02
C GLU A 266 10.05 7.17 -26.23
N ALA A 267 9.46 5.98 -26.30
CA ALA A 267 8.25 5.62 -25.55
C ALA A 267 8.46 5.78 -24.03
N ALA A 268 9.60 5.32 -23.51
CA ALA A 268 9.96 5.48 -22.10
C ALA A 268 10.10 6.98 -21.72
N ARG A 269 10.81 7.78 -22.53
CA ARG A 269 10.91 9.23 -22.33
C ARG A 269 9.54 9.91 -22.38
N MET A 270 8.67 9.53 -23.31
CA MET A 270 7.31 10.07 -23.41
C MET A 270 6.51 9.78 -22.15
N LYS A 271 6.51 8.51 -21.71
CA LYS A 271 5.85 8.08 -20.47
C LYS A 271 6.35 8.87 -19.26
N GLY A 272 7.67 8.93 -19.07
CA GLY A 272 8.26 9.64 -17.94
C GLY A 272 7.96 11.14 -17.95
N ARG A 273 7.90 11.78 -19.12
CA ARG A 273 7.49 13.19 -19.25
C ARG A 273 6.02 13.42 -18.89
N LEU A 274 5.12 12.54 -19.34
CA LEU A 274 3.70 12.63 -19.00
C LEU A 274 3.49 12.39 -17.49
N ARG A 275 4.17 11.41 -16.90
CA ARG A 275 4.12 11.18 -15.45
C ARG A 275 4.70 12.34 -14.64
N ALA A 276 5.78 12.96 -15.11
CA ALA A 276 6.31 14.18 -14.49
C ALA A 276 5.29 15.33 -14.52
N TRP A 277 4.61 15.52 -15.66
CA TRP A 277 3.52 16.48 -15.78
C TRP A 277 2.37 16.15 -14.82
N ASP A 278 1.90 14.90 -14.82
CA ASP A 278 0.77 14.44 -14.01
C ASP A 278 1.05 14.65 -12.51
N SER A 279 2.27 14.34 -12.04
CA SER A 279 2.67 14.50 -10.63
C SER A 279 2.60 15.94 -10.11
N ILE A 280 2.53 16.92 -11.01
CA ILE A 280 2.43 18.35 -10.67
C ILE A 280 1.03 18.87 -10.96
N ALA A 281 0.49 18.55 -12.14
CA ALA A 281 -0.77 19.09 -12.61
C ALA A 281 -1.98 18.47 -11.90
N VAL A 282 -1.98 17.16 -11.65
CA VAL A 282 -3.15 16.45 -11.09
C VAL A 282 -3.41 16.85 -9.65
N ALA A 283 -2.35 17.03 -8.84
CA ALA A 283 -2.47 17.44 -7.45
C ALA A 283 -3.24 18.77 -7.25
N ARG A 284 -3.22 19.65 -8.27
CA ARG A 284 -4.00 20.90 -8.27
C ARG A 284 -5.50 20.67 -8.23
N TRP A 285 -5.98 19.52 -8.71
CA TRP A 285 -7.38 19.12 -8.57
C TRP A 285 -7.80 18.99 -7.10
N GLY A 286 -6.89 18.50 -6.25
CA GLY A 286 -7.06 18.48 -4.81
C GLY A 286 -6.67 19.78 -4.11
N GLY A 287 -6.38 20.85 -4.84
CA GLY A 287 -6.05 22.17 -4.28
C GLY A 287 -4.57 22.39 -3.92
N VAL A 288 -3.68 21.43 -4.19
CA VAL A 288 -2.24 21.62 -3.94
C VAL A 288 -1.63 22.51 -5.03
N PRO A 289 -0.99 23.64 -4.69
CA PRO A 289 -0.37 24.51 -5.68
C PRO A 289 0.84 23.82 -6.33
N GLU A 290 1.06 24.08 -7.62
CA GLU A 290 2.17 23.49 -8.39
C GLU A 290 3.55 23.75 -7.77
N SER A 291 3.72 24.85 -7.05
CA SER A 291 4.97 25.19 -6.35
C SER A 291 5.28 24.28 -5.15
N GLN A 292 4.31 23.48 -4.71
CA GLN A 292 4.42 22.48 -3.64
C GLN A 292 4.42 21.03 -4.18
N CYS A 293 4.36 20.86 -5.50
CA CYS A 293 4.45 19.57 -6.18
C CYS A 293 5.81 19.48 -6.90
N VAL A 294 6.63 18.51 -6.54
CA VAL A 294 8.01 18.42 -7.04
C VAL A 294 8.29 17.02 -7.58
N GLN A 295 8.78 16.94 -8.81
CA GLN A 295 9.23 15.71 -9.45
C GLN A 295 10.76 15.66 -9.45
N LEU A 296 11.36 14.73 -8.69
CA LEU A 296 12.81 14.62 -8.56
C LEU A 296 13.48 13.97 -9.78
N GLY A 297 12.73 13.25 -10.60
CA GLY A 297 13.17 12.77 -11.92
C GLY A 297 14.17 11.61 -11.90
N TYR A 298 14.37 10.96 -10.76
CA TYR A 298 15.19 9.73 -10.69
C TYR A 298 14.51 8.59 -11.46
N PHE A 299 15.25 7.52 -11.75
CA PHE A 299 14.76 6.48 -12.65
C PHE A 299 14.07 5.32 -11.91
N CYS A 300 12.98 4.84 -12.48
CA CYS A 300 12.18 3.77 -11.89
C CYS A 300 12.99 2.46 -11.75
N LEU A 301 12.83 1.78 -10.62
CA LEU A 301 13.56 0.59 -10.18
C LEU A 301 15.08 0.77 -10.01
N GLN A 302 15.58 2.01 -9.94
CA GLN A 302 17.01 2.29 -9.75
C GLN A 302 17.37 2.77 -8.34
N LEU A 303 16.39 3.12 -7.49
CA LEU A 303 16.68 3.57 -6.12
C LEU A 303 17.51 2.54 -5.30
N PRO A 304 17.26 1.22 -5.38
CA PRO A 304 18.11 0.24 -4.68
C PRO A 304 19.57 0.24 -5.16
N ALA A 305 19.79 0.43 -6.47
CA ALA A 305 21.14 0.49 -7.03
C ALA A 305 21.85 1.79 -6.63
N MET A 306 21.13 2.91 -6.59
CA MET A 306 21.65 4.18 -6.08
C MET A 306 22.04 4.03 -4.61
N GLN A 307 21.17 3.46 -3.77
CA GLN A 307 21.45 3.26 -2.35
C GLN A 307 22.68 2.36 -2.11
N ALA A 308 22.85 1.32 -2.93
CA ALA A 308 24.00 0.42 -2.83
C ALA A 308 25.33 1.06 -3.27
N ALA A 309 25.27 2.09 -4.12
CA ALA A 309 26.44 2.82 -4.62
C ALA A 309 26.20 4.34 -4.60
N PRO A 310 26.23 4.99 -3.41
CA PRO A 310 25.66 6.32 -3.22
C PRO A 310 26.22 7.44 -4.11
N ASP A 311 27.49 7.33 -4.49
CA ASP A 311 28.21 8.31 -5.33
C ASP A 311 28.16 7.98 -6.83
N THR A 312 27.67 6.79 -7.21
CA THR A 312 27.70 6.33 -8.61
C THR A 312 26.41 6.72 -9.32
N PRO A 313 26.48 7.43 -10.47
CA PRO A 313 25.30 7.70 -11.27
C PRO A 313 24.69 6.41 -11.83
N ILE A 314 23.40 6.17 -11.56
CA ILE A 314 22.65 5.02 -12.08
C ILE A 314 21.64 5.50 -13.14
N GLY A 315 21.85 5.13 -14.40
CA GLY A 315 20.99 5.53 -15.53
C GLY A 315 19.65 4.77 -15.63
N SER A 316 18.75 5.26 -16.48
CA SER A 316 17.46 4.61 -16.77
C SER A 316 17.65 3.25 -17.41
N ARG A 317 16.72 2.33 -17.12
CA ARG A 317 16.70 0.98 -17.73
C ARG A 317 16.16 0.95 -19.14
N GLU A 318 15.31 1.92 -19.51
CA GLU A 318 14.58 1.90 -20.78
C GLU A 318 14.67 3.20 -21.57
N ALA A 319 14.91 4.34 -20.94
CA ALA A 319 14.88 5.65 -21.60
C ALA A 319 16.21 6.04 -22.27
N ASP A 320 17.28 5.26 -22.14
CA ASP A 320 18.64 5.62 -22.57
C ASP A 320 19.03 7.02 -22.08
N LEU A 321 18.92 7.24 -20.76
CA LEU A 321 19.23 8.50 -20.08
C LEU A 321 20.08 8.25 -18.85
N THR A 322 21.04 9.15 -18.63
CA THR A 322 21.82 9.28 -17.38
C THR A 322 21.68 10.69 -16.78
N ASP A 323 20.73 11.48 -17.29
CA ASP A 323 20.44 12.85 -16.87
C ASP A 323 18.97 12.95 -16.44
N THR A 324 18.72 13.32 -15.18
CA THR A 324 17.38 13.41 -14.59
C THR A 324 16.61 14.65 -15.03
N ARG A 325 17.28 15.66 -15.61
CA ARG A 325 16.68 16.98 -15.87
C ARG A 325 15.51 16.96 -16.84
N LEU A 326 15.46 16.00 -17.76
CA LEU A 326 14.31 15.82 -18.65
C LEU A 326 13.00 15.65 -17.86
N PHE A 327 13.05 14.90 -16.76
CA PHE A 327 11.88 14.61 -15.92
C PHE A 327 11.65 15.66 -14.83
N ARG A 328 12.61 16.58 -14.64
CA ARG A 328 12.50 17.71 -13.70
C ARG A 328 11.99 19.00 -14.35
N GLN A 329 11.81 19.02 -15.66
CA GLN A 329 11.60 20.24 -16.46
C GLN A 329 10.40 21.12 -16.02
N PHE A 330 9.46 20.55 -15.26
CA PHE A 330 8.26 21.24 -14.79
C PHE A 330 8.36 21.77 -13.36
N ASN A 331 9.45 21.48 -12.64
CA ASN A 331 9.66 22.02 -11.30
C ASN A 331 9.86 23.54 -11.36
N THR A 332 9.23 24.27 -10.45
CA THR A 332 9.32 25.73 -10.37
C THR A 332 10.40 26.23 -9.42
N LEU A 333 11.19 25.34 -8.84
CA LEU A 333 12.21 25.66 -7.84
C LEU A 333 13.54 24.94 -8.12
N PRO A 334 14.67 25.60 -7.85
CA PRO A 334 15.97 24.97 -8.00
C PRO A 334 16.18 23.90 -6.93
N LEU A 335 16.76 22.78 -7.34
CA LEU A 335 17.02 21.61 -6.51
C LEU A 335 18.53 21.30 -6.49
N PRO A 336 19.11 20.87 -5.36
CA PRO A 336 20.51 20.47 -5.28
C PRO A 336 20.96 19.49 -6.37
N GLY A 337 20.09 18.55 -6.76
CA GLY A 337 20.32 17.56 -7.82
C GLY A 337 20.24 18.10 -9.26
N ASP A 338 20.10 19.41 -9.49
CA ASP A 338 19.97 20.00 -10.85
C ASP A 338 21.26 19.92 -11.69
N ASN A 339 22.32 19.30 -11.16
CA ASN A 339 23.46 18.82 -11.95
C ASN A 339 23.10 17.60 -12.83
N GLY A 340 21.89 17.04 -12.68
CA GLY A 340 21.33 15.97 -13.50
C GLY A 340 21.83 14.56 -13.14
N GLN A 341 22.72 14.41 -12.16
CA GLN A 341 23.31 13.11 -11.83
C GLN A 341 22.35 12.26 -10.99
N PRO A 342 21.97 11.05 -11.44
CA PRO A 342 21.08 10.15 -10.69
C PRO A 342 21.85 9.38 -9.60
N THR A 343 22.25 10.07 -8.53
CA THR A 343 22.98 9.49 -7.38
C THR A 343 22.12 9.51 -6.11
N TRP A 344 22.40 8.61 -5.17
CA TRP A 344 21.72 8.60 -3.86
C TRP A 344 21.97 9.91 -3.12
N ASN A 345 23.20 10.41 -3.15
CA ASN A 345 23.56 11.65 -2.46
C ASN A 345 22.81 12.87 -3.00
N ASN A 346 22.55 12.94 -4.31
CA ASN A 346 21.69 13.98 -4.86
C ASN A 346 20.23 13.81 -4.39
N LEU A 347 19.70 12.58 -4.34
CA LEU A 347 18.34 12.32 -3.85
C LEU A 347 18.19 12.77 -2.40
N LEU A 348 19.16 12.44 -1.54
CA LEU A 348 19.18 12.90 -0.15
C LEU A 348 19.26 14.42 -0.06
N ALA A 349 20.12 15.06 -0.86
CA ALA A 349 20.25 16.51 -0.87
C ALA A 349 18.94 17.21 -1.28
N ASP A 350 18.23 16.70 -2.30
CA ASP A 350 16.93 17.20 -2.71
C ASP A 350 15.89 17.06 -1.60
N LEU A 351 15.78 15.87 -1.00
CA LEU A 351 14.84 15.60 0.10
C LEU A 351 15.11 16.52 1.29
N ARG A 352 16.38 16.71 1.68
CA ARG A 352 16.77 17.64 2.75
C ARG A 352 16.34 19.08 2.46
N ALA A 353 16.60 19.56 1.25
CA ALA A 353 16.21 20.90 0.84
C ALA A 353 14.69 21.09 0.89
N LEU A 354 13.93 20.09 0.42
CA LEU A 354 12.47 20.13 0.41
C LEU A 354 11.87 20.02 1.81
N ILE A 355 12.39 19.14 2.68
CA ILE A 355 11.94 19.01 4.07
C ILE A 355 12.18 20.33 4.84
N LEU A 356 13.34 20.96 4.66
CA LEU A 356 13.64 22.24 5.31
C LEU A 356 12.77 23.40 4.80
N LYS A 357 12.38 23.34 3.52
CA LYS A 357 11.50 24.34 2.90
C LYS A 357 10.05 24.18 3.36
N ALA A 358 9.53 22.95 3.32
CA ALA A 358 8.13 22.64 3.63
C ALA A 358 7.84 22.55 5.14
N ARG A 359 8.85 22.19 5.94
CA ARG A 359 8.74 21.96 7.39
C ARG A 359 7.49 21.15 7.77
N PRO A 360 7.30 19.94 7.21
CA PRO A 360 6.10 19.15 7.43
C PRO A 360 6.02 18.66 8.87
N GLN A 361 4.83 18.70 9.47
CA GLN A 361 4.56 18.06 10.75
C GLN A 361 4.22 16.58 10.56
N VAL A 362 3.63 16.23 9.42
CA VAL A 362 3.28 14.86 9.06
C VAL A 362 3.95 14.49 7.75
N VAL A 363 4.68 13.38 7.74
CA VAL A 363 5.21 12.78 6.51
C VAL A 363 4.42 11.53 6.17
N VAL A 364 3.82 11.50 4.99
CA VAL A 364 3.10 10.36 4.44
C VAL A 364 4.03 9.65 3.46
N MET A 365 4.36 8.38 3.70
CA MET A 365 5.32 7.63 2.87
C MET A 365 4.99 6.13 2.87
N PRO A 366 5.53 5.33 1.94
CA PRO A 366 5.26 3.89 1.93
C PRO A 366 5.73 3.20 3.22
N HIS A 367 4.98 2.17 3.65
CA HIS A 367 5.34 1.32 4.78
C HIS A 367 6.12 0.08 4.30
N PRO A 368 7.40 -0.09 4.67
CA PRO A 368 8.33 -1.00 4.01
C PRO A 368 8.02 -2.48 4.26
N ALA A 369 7.38 -2.79 5.40
CA ALA A 369 7.02 -4.17 5.75
C ALA A 369 5.71 -4.64 5.08
N ILE A 370 4.96 -3.72 4.50
CA ILE A 370 3.63 -3.99 3.92
C ILE A 370 3.63 -3.76 2.41
N ASP A 371 4.38 -2.76 1.94
CA ASP A 371 4.60 -2.46 0.53
C ASP A 371 5.92 -3.05 0.00
N PRO A 372 5.87 -4.11 -0.84
CA PRO A 372 7.06 -4.79 -1.35
C PRO A 372 7.90 -3.99 -2.32
N HIS A 373 7.36 -2.91 -2.87
CA HIS A 373 7.93 -2.35 -4.09
C HIS A 373 9.35 -1.82 -3.79
N PRO A 374 10.39 -2.19 -4.56
CA PRO A 374 11.77 -1.81 -4.25
C PRO A 374 11.96 -0.30 -4.09
N ASP A 375 11.37 0.50 -4.98
CA ASP A 375 11.43 1.95 -4.88
C ASP A 375 10.66 2.48 -3.67
N HIS A 376 9.59 1.82 -3.21
CA HIS A 376 8.81 2.24 -2.04
C HIS A 376 9.62 2.05 -0.76
N ILE A 377 10.32 0.91 -0.65
CA ILE A 377 11.23 0.61 0.45
C ILE A 377 12.39 1.61 0.48
N CYS A 378 13.03 1.86 -0.68
CA CYS A 378 14.13 2.82 -0.76
C CYS A 378 13.67 4.26 -0.56
N ALA A 379 12.44 4.63 -0.96
CA ALA A 379 11.89 5.96 -0.72
C ALA A 379 11.81 6.25 0.79
N GLN A 380 11.29 5.31 1.57
CA GLN A 380 11.24 5.47 3.02
C GLN A 380 12.66 5.54 3.64
N ALA A 381 13.58 4.69 3.17
CA ALA A 381 14.97 4.73 3.61
C ALA A 381 15.64 6.07 3.31
N ALA A 382 15.42 6.63 2.11
CA ALA A 382 15.94 7.94 1.69
C ALA A 382 15.42 9.07 2.58
N VAL A 383 14.12 9.06 2.91
CA VAL A 383 13.53 10.07 3.80
C VAL A 383 14.12 9.98 5.21
N ARG A 384 14.22 8.77 5.78
CA ARG A 384 14.81 8.57 7.12
C ARG A 384 16.27 9.02 7.15
N GLU A 385 17.05 8.65 6.14
CA GLU A 385 18.44 9.09 6.02
C GLU A 385 18.55 10.61 5.82
N ALA A 386 17.69 11.20 4.99
CA ALA A 386 17.63 12.64 4.79
C ALA A 386 17.30 13.39 6.07
N LEU A 387 16.48 12.84 6.96
CA LEU A 387 16.14 13.45 8.25
C LEU A 387 17.31 13.48 9.24
N LEU A 388 18.31 12.61 9.11
CA LEU A 388 19.44 12.56 10.05
C LEU A 388 20.18 13.91 10.11
N GLY A 389 20.20 14.52 11.29
CA GLY A 389 20.86 15.80 11.52
C GLY A 389 20.19 17.00 10.83
N LEU A 390 18.93 16.90 10.40
CA LEU A 390 18.15 18.08 10.01
C LEU A 390 17.60 18.81 11.24
N GLU A 391 17.60 20.13 11.16
CA GLU A 391 17.04 21.02 12.20
C GLU A 391 15.52 20.86 12.35
N TRP A 392 14.84 20.53 11.26
CA TRP A 392 13.40 20.24 11.28
C TRP A 392 13.17 18.73 11.27
N GLN A 393 12.35 18.25 12.20
CA GLN A 393 11.86 16.88 12.26
C GLN A 393 10.32 16.90 12.21
N PRO A 394 9.68 16.04 11.40
CA PRO A 394 8.24 15.85 11.50
C PRO A 394 7.86 15.25 12.87
N GLU A 395 6.59 15.33 13.23
CA GLU A 395 6.07 14.79 14.48
C GLU A 395 5.54 13.36 14.32
N VAL A 396 5.02 13.05 13.12
CA VAL A 396 4.35 11.79 12.81
C VAL A 396 4.69 11.32 11.39
N VAL A 397 4.86 10.01 11.25
CA VAL A 397 4.85 9.29 9.97
C VAL A 397 3.52 8.59 9.79
N LEU A 398 2.91 8.75 8.62
CA LEU A 398 1.77 7.96 8.16
C LEU A 398 2.21 7.03 7.02
N GLY A 399 2.38 5.76 7.34
CA GLY A 399 2.78 4.72 6.40
C GLY A 399 1.60 4.27 5.52
N TYR A 400 1.71 4.33 4.19
CA TYR A 400 0.70 3.74 3.28
C TYR A 400 1.21 2.48 2.57
N ALA A 401 0.32 1.74 1.93
CA ALA A 401 0.67 0.64 1.04
C ALA A 401 -0.22 0.65 -0.21
N ASN A 402 0.38 0.88 -1.37
CA ASN A 402 -0.30 0.82 -2.67
C ASN A 402 -0.18 -0.58 -3.28
N HIS A 403 0.86 -1.30 -2.91
CA HIS A 403 1.08 -2.69 -3.29
C HIS A 403 1.14 -3.57 -2.04
N LEU A 404 0.47 -4.72 -2.05
CA LEU A 404 0.60 -5.71 -0.96
C LEU A 404 1.41 -6.92 -1.40
N HIS A 405 2.08 -7.55 -0.43
CA HIS A 405 2.82 -8.81 -0.64
C HIS A 405 1.88 -9.97 -0.96
N ASP A 406 0.82 -10.09 -0.17
CA ASP A 406 0.09 -11.36 -0.01
C ASP A 406 -1.29 -11.35 -0.70
N ASN A 407 -1.71 -10.19 -1.20
CA ASN A 407 -3.04 -10.00 -1.77
C ASN A 407 -3.06 -8.92 -2.85
N ASP A 408 -3.04 -9.35 -4.11
CA ASP A 408 -3.14 -8.42 -5.24
C ASP A 408 -4.54 -7.78 -5.34
N ARG A 409 -5.53 -8.24 -4.57
CA ARG A 409 -6.92 -7.78 -4.67
C ARG A 409 -7.35 -6.87 -3.53
N TRP A 410 -6.62 -6.82 -2.41
CA TRP A 410 -6.99 -5.93 -1.32
C TRP A 410 -6.87 -4.45 -1.77
N PRO A 411 -7.75 -3.55 -1.30
CA PRO A 411 -8.96 -3.81 -0.50
C PRO A 411 -9.99 -4.65 -1.24
N MET A 412 -10.67 -5.56 -0.55
CA MET A 412 -11.73 -6.37 -1.19
C MET A 412 -12.98 -5.53 -1.46
N GLY A 413 -13.90 -6.05 -2.28
CA GLY A 413 -15.19 -5.38 -2.54
C GLY A 413 -15.11 -4.24 -3.55
N ASP A 414 -16.20 -3.47 -3.60
CA ASP A 414 -16.51 -2.48 -4.63
C ASP A 414 -15.99 -1.08 -4.27
N ALA A 415 -15.76 -0.23 -5.27
CA ALA A 415 -15.46 1.19 -5.04
C ALA A 415 -16.54 1.82 -4.15
N TYR A 416 -16.18 2.88 -3.43
CA TYR A 416 -17.00 3.59 -2.46
C TYR A 416 -17.33 2.86 -1.14
N SER A 417 -16.97 1.58 -1.03
CA SER A 417 -17.12 0.84 0.22
C SER A 417 -15.99 1.14 1.22
N GLY A 418 -16.21 0.79 2.47
CA GLY A 418 -15.19 0.75 3.50
C GLY A 418 -14.06 -0.22 3.19
N ILE A 419 -12.95 -0.01 3.90
CA ILE A 419 -11.71 -0.77 3.80
C ILE A 419 -11.45 -1.49 5.12
N SER A 420 -11.46 -2.82 5.11
CA SER A 420 -10.98 -3.60 6.26
C SER A 420 -9.46 -3.53 6.34
N LEU A 421 -8.88 -3.84 7.50
CA LEU A 421 -7.42 -3.95 7.57
C LEU A 421 -6.91 -5.07 6.63
N PRO A 422 -5.70 -4.92 6.05
CA PRO A 422 -5.10 -5.92 5.18
C PRO A 422 -4.70 -7.20 5.94
N PRO A 423 -4.37 -8.28 5.23
CA PRO A 423 -3.79 -9.46 5.87
C PRO A 423 -2.43 -9.14 6.50
N VAL A 424 -2.27 -9.47 7.78
CA VAL A 424 -1.00 -9.45 8.51
C VAL A 424 -0.88 -10.76 9.28
N PHE A 425 0.26 -11.44 9.13
CA PHE A 425 0.51 -12.76 9.75
C PHE A 425 1.74 -12.76 10.66
N ASP A 426 2.39 -11.61 10.80
CA ASP A 426 3.49 -11.42 11.73
C ASP A 426 3.00 -10.56 12.90
N ALA A 427 2.68 -11.22 14.01
CA ALA A 427 2.21 -10.56 15.22
C ALA A 427 3.25 -9.61 15.85
N THR A 428 4.51 -9.67 15.42
CA THR A 428 5.59 -8.82 15.94
C THR A 428 5.69 -7.49 15.21
N LEU A 429 5.03 -7.34 14.06
CA LEU A 429 5.05 -6.10 13.29
C LEU A 429 4.17 -5.03 13.98
N PRO A 430 4.75 -3.93 14.50
CA PRO A 430 3.98 -2.91 15.17
C PRO A 430 3.21 -2.08 14.15
N LEU A 431 1.88 -2.15 14.18
CA LEU A 431 1.01 -1.41 13.28
C LEU A 431 -0.08 -0.69 14.06
N VAL A 432 -0.04 0.65 14.03
CA VAL A 432 -1.08 1.49 14.63
C VAL A 432 -1.90 2.11 13.50
N PRO A 433 -3.16 1.68 13.29
CA PRO A 433 -3.96 2.18 12.18
C PRO A 433 -4.32 3.65 12.39
N TYR A 434 -4.30 4.41 11.30
CA TYR A 434 -4.86 5.74 11.19
C TYR A 434 -5.77 5.73 9.96
N SER A 435 -7.07 5.91 10.17
CA SER A 435 -8.06 5.85 9.10
C SER A 435 -8.73 7.20 8.93
N LEU A 436 -8.71 7.75 7.72
CA LEU A 436 -9.41 8.98 7.38
C LEU A 436 -10.69 8.64 6.60
N GLN A 437 -11.84 9.10 7.07
CA GLN A 437 -13.10 8.95 6.32
C GLN A 437 -13.22 10.00 5.20
N LEU A 438 -13.67 9.56 4.03
CA LEU A 438 -13.95 10.41 2.88
C LEU A 438 -15.45 10.53 2.62
N SER A 439 -15.90 11.74 2.32
CA SER A 439 -17.24 11.97 1.77
C SER A 439 -17.34 11.38 0.35
N VAL A 440 -18.56 11.12 -0.13
CA VAL A 440 -18.75 10.64 -1.51
C VAL A 440 -18.23 11.66 -2.54
N ALA A 441 -18.31 12.96 -2.24
CA ALA A 441 -17.75 14.01 -3.09
C ALA A 441 -16.22 13.86 -3.19
N ALA A 442 -15.51 13.76 -2.05
CA ALA A 442 -14.06 13.57 -2.04
C ALA A 442 -13.62 12.27 -2.73
N GLN A 443 -14.43 11.20 -2.62
CA GLN A 443 -14.17 9.95 -3.35
C GLN A 443 -14.32 10.11 -4.86
N ARG A 444 -15.31 10.89 -5.33
CA ARG A 444 -15.45 11.21 -6.76
C ARG A 444 -14.30 12.07 -7.24
N ASP A 445 -13.87 13.06 -6.46
CA ASP A 445 -12.72 13.89 -6.79
C ASP A 445 -11.45 13.04 -6.87
N LYS A 446 -11.26 12.10 -5.94
CA LYS A 446 -10.19 11.09 -6.01
C LYS A 446 -10.27 10.27 -7.29
N ALA A 447 -11.46 9.81 -7.68
CA ALA A 447 -11.64 9.08 -8.92
C ALA A 447 -11.27 9.93 -10.15
N MET A 448 -11.59 11.23 -10.16
CA MET A 448 -11.21 12.13 -11.25
C MET A 448 -9.69 12.38 -11.28
N ALA A 449 -9.04 12.51 -10.12
CA ALA A 449 -7.59 12.59 -10.03
C ALA A 449 -6.91 11.36 -10.66
N LEU A 450 -7.39 10.15 -10.34
CA LEU A 450 -6.93 8.92 -11.00
C LEU A 450 -7.24 8.91 -12.51
N GLY A 451 -8.40 9.46 -12.91
CA GLY A 451 -8.78 9.62 -14.31
C GLY A 451 -7.89 10.57 -15.11
N MET A 452 -7.18 11.49 -14.45
CA MET A 452 -6.24 12.40 -15.09
C MET A 452 -4.82 11.83 -15.23
N MET A 453 -4.53 10.69 -14.59
CA MET A 453 -3.25 10.00 -14.74
C MET A 453 -3.18 9.30 -16.09
N HIS A 454 -2.29 9.73 -16.98
CA HIS A 454 -2.20 9.20 -18.34
C HIS A 454 -1.91 7.70 -18.37
N ASP A 455 -1.17 7.19 -17.39
CA ASP A 455 -0.85 5.76 -17.25
C ASP A 455 -2.07 4.89 -16.90
N LEU A 456 -3.17 5.48 -16.44
CA LEU A 456 -4.39 4.76 -16.06
C LEU A 456 -5.46 4.75 -17.16
N LEU A 457 -5.27 5.53 -18.23
CA LEU A 457 -6.15 5.64 -19.40
C LEU A 457 -6.08 4.48 -20.42
N PRO A 458 -4.96 3.74 -20.59
CA PRO A 458 -4.89 2.70 -21.61
C PRO A 458 -5.98 1.65 -21.45
N ARG A 459 -6.56 1.27 -22.59
CA ARG A 459 -7.65 0.28 -22.63
C ARG A 459 -7.23 -1.05 -22.04
N MET A 460 -8.16 -1.67 -21.33
CA MET A 460 -7.94 -2.99 -20.77
C MET A 460 -7.71 -4.06 -21.86
N PRO A 461 -6.69 -4.93 -21.72
CA PRO A 461 -6.50 -6.08 -22.61
C PRO A 461 -7.75 -6.96 -22.70
N PHE A 462 -8.05 -7.48 -23.90
CA PHE A 462 -9.27 -8.25 -24.17
C PHE A 462 -9.50 -9.39 -23.17
N LYS A 463 -8.46 -10.18 -22.86
CA LYS A 463 -8.55 -11.26 -21.87
C LYS A 463 -9.06 -10.78 -20.50
N ARG A 464 -8.58 -9.63 -20.03
CA ARG A 464 -9.03 -9.05 -18.74
C ARG A 464 -10.48 -8.56 -18.85
N ARG A 465 -10.91 -8.01 -19.98
CA ARG A 465 -12.32 -7.65 -20.22
C ARG A 465 -13.25 -8.86 -20.15
N VAL A 466 -12.89 -9.97 -20.80
CA VAL A 466 -13.65 -11.23 -20.72
C VAL A 466 -13.72 -11.75 -19.28
N ARG A 467 -12.58 -11.76 -18.57
CA ARG A 467 -12.54 -12.12 -17.14
C ARG A 467 -13.51 -11.27 -16.33
N ARG A 468 -13.52 -9.95 -16.51
CA ARG A 468 -14.43 -9.04 -15.78
C ARG A 468 -15.90 -9.34 -16.07
N ALA A 469 -16.24 -9.65 -17.32
CA ALA A 469 -17.60 -10.06 -17.68
C ALA A 469 -18.00 -11.36 -16.97
N LEU A 470 -17.13 -12.38 -17.00
CA LEU A 470 -17.36 -13.64 -16.28
C LEU A 470 -17.49 -13.41 -14.77
N GLN A 471 -16.63 -12.59 -14.17
CA GLN A 471 -16.67 -12.27 -12.75
C GLN A 471 -17.90 -11.47 -12.33
N ARG A 472 -18.41 -10.62 -13.21
CA ARG A 472 -19.68 -9.90 -12.99
C ARG A 472 -20.85 -10.87 -12.95
N VAL A 473 -20.95 -11.76 -13.95
CA VAL A 473 -22.08 -12.68 -14.11
C VAL A 473 -22.04 -13.82 -13.08
N LEU A 474 -20.89 -14.48 -12.90
CA LEU A 474 -20.78 -15.70 -12.11
C LEU A 474 -20.42 -15.45 -10.63
N ALA A 475 -19.88 -14.27 -10.35
CA ALA A 475 -19.19 -13.97 -9.10
C ALA A 475 -19.67 -12.67 -8.44
N GLY A 476 -20.65 -11.98 -9.05
CA GLY A 476 -21.31 -10.79 -8.51
C GLY A 476 -20.40 -9.56 -8.35
N ARG A 477 -19.26 -9.50 -9.04
CA ARG A 477 -18.31 -8.40 -8.89
C ARG A 477 -18.69 -7.20 -9.75
N HIS A 478 -18.65 -6.01 -9.15
CA HIS A 478 -18.86 -4.76 -9.86
C HIS A 478 -17.52 -4.08 -10.15
N TRP A 479 -17.50 -3.31 -11.22
CA TRP A 479 -16.36 -2.49 -11.60
C TRP A 479 -16.84 -1.05 -11.69
N PRO A 480 -16.09 -0.09 -11.14
CA PRO A 480 -16.46 1.32 -11.18
C PRO A 480 -16.64 1.80 -12.62
N ALA A 481 -17.55 2.75 -12.81
CA ALA A 481 -17.80 3.35 -14.12
C ALA A 481 -16.74 4.41 -14.46
N GLU A 482 -16.08 4.95 -13.44
CA GLU A 482 -15.11 6.04 -13.49
C GLU A 482 -13.80 5.63 -14.17
N GLY A 483 -13.48 4.33 -14.25
CA GLY A 483 -12.28 3.88 -14.94
C GLY A 483 -12.12 2.37 -15.05
N GLU A 484 -11.40 1.95 -16.08
CA GLU A 484 -11.12 0.53 -16.31
C GLU A 484 -9.95 0.02 -15.46
N ASN A 485 -9.01 0.86 -15.02
CA ASN A 485 -7.87 0.37 -14.23
C ASN A 485 -8.36 -0.21 -12.87
N GLU A 486 -7.69 -1.25 -12.36
CA GLU A 486 -8.06 -1.85 -11.07
C GLU A 486 -7.89 -0.86 -9.90
N PHE A 487 -7.02 0.13 -10.04
CA PHE A 487 -6.82 1.17 -9.04
C PHE A 487 -8.09 1.97 -8.72
N PHE A 488 -8.98 2.22 -9.68
CA PHE A 488 -10.27 2.87 -9.40
C PHE A 488 -11.10 2.08 -8.40
N ARG A 489 -11.08 0.75 -8.49
CA ARG A 489 -11.76 -0.11 -7.50
C ARG A 489 -11.01 -0.10 -6.19
N LYS A 490 -9.67 -0.13 -6.19
CA LYS A 490 -8.87 -0.27 -4.96
C LYS A 490 -8.81 1.00 -4.13
N ALA A 491 -8.57 2.14 -4.74
CA ALA A 491 -8.22 3.40 -4.07
C ALA A 491 -9.41 4.32 -3.81
N VAL A 492 -10.46 4.27 -4.64
CA VAL A 492 -11.69 5.05 -4.42
C VAL A 492 -12.56 4.34 -3.37
N ARG A 493 -12.23 4.58 -2.10
CA ARG A 493 -12.84 3.94 -0.93
C ARG A 493 -13.39 4.96 0.04
N ARG A 494 -14.28 4.50 0.92
CA ARG A 494 -14.82 5.31 2.02
C ARG A 494 -13.73 5.78 2.98
N HIS A 495 -12.61 5.05 3.09
CA HIS A 495 -11.51 5.46 3.95
C HIS A 495 -10.15 5.37 3.25
N GLU A 496 -9.26 6.28 3.63
CA GLU A 496 -7.82 6.15 3.43
C GLU A 496 -7.20 5.57 4.69
N LEU A 497 -6.40 4.53 4.53
CA LEU A 497 -5.82 3.79 5.65
C LEU A 497 -4.30 3.96 5.65
N PHE A 498 -3.79 4.38 6.80
CA PHE A 498 -2.37 4.58 7.07
C PHE A 498 -1.94 3.85 8.34
N TRP A 499 -0.64 3.75 8.54
CA TRP A 499 0.00 3.19 9.73
C TRP A 499 0.82 4.29 10.40
N CYS A 500 0.33 4.75 11.55
CA CYS A 500 0.95 5.81 12.32
C CYS A 500 2.20 5.29 13.04
N SER A 501 3.28 6.05 12.92
CA SER A 501 4.50 5.85 13.71
C SER A 501 5.04 7.21 14.15
N ARG A 502 5.64 7.25 15.34
CA ARG A 502 6.41 8.39 15.84
C ARG A 502 7.92 8.12 15.79
N ASP A 503 8.31 6.96 15.25
CA ASP A 503 9.70 6.56 15.11
C ASP A 503 10.20 7.09 13.77
N LEU A 504 11.05 8.11 13.82
CA LEU A 504 11.64 8.81 12.68
C LEU A 504 13.09 8.44 12.45
#